data_AF-A0A536DAU0-F1
#
_entry.id   AF-A0A536DAU0-F1
#
_cell.length_a   1.000
_cell.length_b   1.000
_cell.length_c   1.000
_cell.angle_alpha   90.00
_cell.angle_beta   90.00
_cell.angle_gamma   90.00
#
_symmetry.space_group_name_H-M   'P 1'
#
loop_
_entity.id
_entity.type
_entity.pdbx_description
1 polymer ?
#
loop_
_entity_poly.entity_id
_entity_poly.type
_entity_poly.pdbx_seq_one_letter_code
_entity_poly.pdbx_strand_id
1 'polypeptide(L)'
;MTTESPRTGARQRRRGLYGPPPRLTRTSPLTGRLVWHIGDWGRASEHIGTRWEEIAGPLARERLGPDDQLVVLAATPTLMAEVLASGLPHADALRVWREDHRLAVEPLDFKWSLETASARQVSSETLERLLAAQLGSLETALAGVRATLGLEASSELEPRDGRFVAPMHPANHAALLAEPELPTLLLPVEPHEFFQPLPGWAAARAVARLESADLDRLSSIEAIERYYRLGAGVEGALSRL
;
A
#
# COMPACT_ATOMS: atom_id res chain seq x y z
N MET A 1 -8.34 -46.13 35.94
CA MET A 1 -9.02 -44.86 35.61
C MET A 1 -8.26 -43.73 36.25
N THR A 2 -7.42 -43.06 35.47
CA THR A 2 -6.67 -41.87 35.86
C THR A 2 -6.85 -40.88 34.71
N THR A 3 -7.61 -39.83 35.00
CA THR A 3 -7.95 -38.74 34.08
C THR A 3 -6.77 -37.77 34.00
N GLU A 4 -6.03 -37.82 32.89
CA GLU A 4 -5.06 -36.78 32.54
C GLU A 4 -5.76 -35.64 31.78
N SER A 5 -5.64 -34.43 32.31
CA SER A 5 -6.01 -33.18 31.64
C SER A 5 -5.02 -32.89 30.49
N PRO A 6 -5.48 -32.33 29.35
CA PRO A 6 -4.59 -31.99 28.25
C PRO A 6 -3.76 -30.75 28.59
N ARG A 7 -2.44 -30.93 28.67
CA ARG A 7 -1.47 -29.84 28.73
C ARG A 7 -1.42 -29.10 27.40
N THR A 8 -1.67 -27.80 27.45
CA THR A 8 -1.47 -26.83 26.37
C THR A 8 0.01 -26.80 25.95
N GLY A 9 0.27 -27.02 24.65
CA GLY A 9 1.61 -27.14 24.09
C GLY A 9 1.83 -26.27 22.86
N ALA A 10 1.56 -24.97 22.97
CA ALA A 10 1.75 -23.95 21.92
C ALA A 10 3.23 -23.64 21.59
N ARG A 11 4.15 -24.61 21.66
CA ARG A 11 5.59 -24.36 21.59
C ARG A 11 6.41 -25.23 20.64
N GLN A 12 5.77 -25.91 19.69
CA GLN A 12 6.50 -26.84 18.81
C GLN A 12 6.08 -26.76 17.33
N ARG A 13 6.21 -25.58 16.72
CA ARG A 13 6.20 -25.41 15.25
C ARG A 13 7.14 -24.28 14.80
N ARG A 14 8.44 -24.42 15.06
CA ARG A 14 9.50 -23.68 14.37
C ARG A 14 10.70 -24.59 14.16
N ARG A 15 10.73 -25.30 13.03
CA ARG A 15 11.93 -25.80 12.33
C ARG A 15 11.49 -26.75 11.21
N GLY A 16 11.85 -26.43 9.97
CA GLY A 16 11.74 -27.33 8.82
C GLY A 16 10.89 -26.77 7.67
N LEU A 17 11.43 -25.83 6.90
CA LEU A 17 10.85 -25.43 5.61
C LEU A 17 11.92 -25.08 4.55
N TYR A 18 13.17 -25.51 4.74
CA TYR A 18 14.23 -25.29 3.76
C TYR A 18 15.00 -26.59 3.51
N GLY A 19 14.67 -27.26 2.41
CA GLY A 19 15.62 -28.11 1.69
C GLY A 19 16.71 -27.25 1.04
N PRO A 20 17.74 -27.87 0.43
CA PRO A 20 18.83 -27.11 -0.20
C PRO A 20 18.26 -26.18 -1.28
N PRO A 21 18.77 -24.94 -1.40
CA PRO A 21 18.18 -23.96 -2.30
C PRO A 21 18.31 -24.46 -3.75
N PRO A 22 17.23 -24.43 -4.55
CA PRO A 22 17.32 -24.71 -5.98
C PRO A 22 18.29 -23.71 -6.62
N ARG A 23 19.05 -24.16 -7.64
CA ARG A 23 20.00 -23.30 -8.36
C ARG A 23 19.24 -22.11 -8.98
N LEU A 24 19.48 -20.92 -8.45
CA LEU A 24 18.81 -19.66 -8.85
C LEU A 24 19.42 -19.16 -10.16
N THR A 25 18.61 -19.11 -11.22
CA THR A 25 18.93 -18.38 -12.46
C THR A 25 18.32 -16.97 -12.41
N ARG A 26 18.90 -16.02 -13.16
CA ARG A 26 18.48 -14.60 -13.19
C ARG A 26 17.01 -14.36 -13.57
N THR A 27 16.33 -15.35 -14.15
CA THR A 27 14.95 -15.27 -14.64
C THR A 27 13.93 -16.00 -13.76
N SER A 28 14.33 -16.49 -12.58
CA SER A 28 13.43 -17.24 -11.69
C SER A 28 12.50 -16.30 -10.89
N PRO A 29 11.19 -16.57 -10.82
CA PRO A 29 10.25 -15.87 -9.91
C PRO A 29 10.71 -15.92 -8.43
N LEU A 30 11.52 -16.93 -8.07
CA LEU A 30 12.09 -17.09 -6.75
C LEU A 30 13.18 -16.06 -6.44
N THR A 31 13.88 -15.55 -7.47
CA THR A 31 14.89 -14.49 -7.31
C THR A 31 14.23 -13.17 -6.92
N GLY A 32 13.05 -12.86 -7.49
CA GLY A 32 12.26 -11.69 -7.08
C GLY A 32 11.86 -11.76 -5.60
N ARG A 33 11.27 -12.88 -5.18
CA ARG A 33 10.87 -13.09 -3.78
C ARG A 33 12.05 -13.08 -2.80
N LEU A 34 13.22 -13.58 -3.22
CA LEU A 34 14.42 -13.53 -2.39
C LEU A 34 14.93 -12.09 -2.20
N VAL A 35 14.93 -11.28 -3.26
CA VAL A 35 15.33 -9.86 -3.17
C VAL A 35 14.39 -9.10 -2.23
N TRP A 36 13.09 -9.37 -2.28
CA TRP A 36 12.11 -8.81 -1.35
C TRP A 36 12.43 -9.18 0.09
N HIS A 37 12.67 -10.48 0.34
CA HIS A 37 13.01 -10.96 1.67
C HIS A 37 14.31 -10.35 2.22
N ILE A 38 15.34 -10.21 1.37
CA ILE A 38 16.60 -9.54 1.74
C ILE A 38 16.33 -8.08 2.10
N GLY A 39 15.56 -7.36 1.28
CA GLY A 39 15.25 -5.95 1.55
C GLY A 39 14.49 -5.76 2.87
N ASP A 40 13.63 -6.70 3.24
CA ASP A 40 12.89 -6.64 4.50
C ASP A 40 13.77 -6.86 5.74
N TRP A 41 15.02 -7.32 5.60
CA TRP A 41 16.00 -7.23 6.70
C TRP A 41 16.24 -5.77 7.13
N GLY A 42 16.09 -4.82 6.21
CA GLY A 42 16.15 -3.38 6.44
C GLY A 42 14.81 -2.67 6.31
N ARG A 43 13.68 -3.37 6.46
CA ARG A 43 12.31 -2.80 6.40
C ARG A 43 11.96 -2.14 5.06
N ALA A 44 12.56 -2.60 3.95
CA ALA A 44 12.34 -2.01 2.63
C ALA A 44 10.86 -1.90 2.24
N SER A 45 10.05 -2.94 2.47
CA SER A 45 8.62 -2.92 2.12
C SER A 45 7.82 -1.90 2.93
N GLU A 46 8.18 -1.68 4.19
CA GLU A 46 7.56 -0.64 5.02
C GLU A 46 7.91 0.75 4.51
N HIS A 47 9.20 1.02 4.26
CA HIS A 47 9.62 2.32 3.72
C HIS A 47 8.96 2.62 2.35
N ILE A 48 8.84 1.62 1.48
CA ILE A 48 8.15 1.75 0.19
C ILE A 48 6.66 2.04 0.41
N GLY A 49 5.99 1.28 1.29
CA GLY A 49 4.57 1.47 1.60
C GLY A 49 4.28 2.86 2.15
N THR A 50 5.00 3.28 3.20
CA THR A 50 4.87 4.61 3.79
C THR A 50 5.13 5.71 2.75
N ARG A 51 6.17 5.58 1.93
CA ARG A 51 6.45 6.56 0.88
C ARG A 51 5.35 6.61 -0.17
N TRP A 52 4.78 5.46 -0.53
CA TRP A 52 3.65 5.41 -1.45
C TRP A 52 2.43 6.12 -0.86
N GLU A 53 2.12 5.88 0.42
CA GLU A 53 1.02 6.57 1.12
C GLU A 53 1.19 8.10 1.14
N GLU A 54 2.43 8.59 1.27
CA GLU A 54 2.73 10.03 1.22
C GLU A 54 2.44 10.68 -0.14
N ILE A 55 2.73 9.99 -1.25
CA ILE A 55 2.68 10.58 -2.59
C ILE A 55 1.46 10.17 -3.41
N ALA A 56 0.83 9.04 -3.09
CA ALA A 56 -0.29 8.51 -3.87
C ALA A 56 -1.50 9.45 -3.83
N GLY A 57 -1.76 10.11 -2.69
CA GLY A 57 -2.86 11.07 -2.57
C GLY A 57 -2.76 12.25 -3.56
N PRO A 58 -1.66 13.02 -3.55
CA PRO A 58 -1.41 14.04 -4.57
C PRO A 58 -1.51 13.53 -6.01
N LEU A 59 -0.87 12.41 -6.34
CA LEU A 59 -0.90 11.85 -7.69
C LEU A 59 -2.29 11.37 -8.11
N ALA A 60 -3.05 10.79 -7.18
CA ALA A 60 -4.42 10.37 -7.42
C ALA A 60 -5.29 11.57 -7.77
N ARG A 61 -5.17 12.68 -7.02
CA ARG A 61 -5.93 13.92 -7.26
C ARG A 61 -5.78 14.46 -8.68
N GLU A 62 -4.60 14.34 -9.29
CA GLU A 62 -4.35 14.73 -10.68
C GLU A 62 -5.12 13.88 -11.71
N ARG A 63 -5.61 12.70 -11.32
CA ARG A 63 -6.38 11.77 -12.15
C ARG A 63 -7.87 11.75 -11.85
N LEU A 64 -8.31 12.46 -10.80
CA LEU A 64 -9.71 12.57 -10.44
C LEU A 64 -10.40 13.68 -11.25
N GLY A 65 -11.73 13.73 -11.18
CA GLY A 65 -12.52 14.79 -11.77
C GLY A 65 -12.21 16.16 -11.12
N PRO A 66 -12.40 17.27 -11.86
CA PRO A 66 -12.06 18.62 -11.36
C PRO A 66 -12.85 19.02 -10.10
N ASP A 67 -14.05 18.47 -9.93
CA ASP A 67 -14.92 18.74 -8.78
C ASP A 67 -14.75 17.69 -7.67
N ASP A 68 -13.93 16.65 -7.89
CA ASP A 68 -13.70 15.61 -6.90
C ASP A 68 -12.84 16.14 -5.75
N GLN A 69 -13.23 15.78 -4.54
CA GLN A 69 -12.46 16.00 -3.33
C GLN A 69 -11.81 14.69 -2.89
N LEU A 70 -10.66 14.80 -2.23
CA LEU A 70 -9.92 13.67 -1.71
C LEU A 70 -9.62 13.88 -0.22
N VAL A 71 -10.21 13.03 0.62
CA VAL A 71 -9.94 12.97 2.06
C VAL A 71 -8.92 11.87 2.30
N VAL A 72 -7.65 12.24 2.50
CA VAL A 72 -6.58 11.28 2.79
C VAL A 72 -6.53 11.03 4.29
N LEU A 73 -6.87 9.81 4.72
CA LEU A 73 -6.99 9.46 6.13
C LEU A 73 -5.61 9.49 6.80
N ALA A 74 -4.62 8.85 6.18
CA ALA A 74 -3.23 8.81 6.66
C ALA A 74 -2.57 10.19 6.80
N ALA A 75 -3.00 11.18 6.00
CA ALA A 75 -2.49 12.56 6.09
C ALA A 75 -3.15 13.38 7.21
N THR A 76 -4.15 12.82 7.90
CA THR A 76 -4.93 13.49 8.95
C THR A 76 -4.81 12.70 10.25
N PRO A 77 -3.79 12.95 11.10
CA PRO A 77 -3.45 12.08 12.23
C PRO A 77 -4.59 11.79 13.20
N THR A 78 -5.42 12.79 13.52
CA THR A 78 -6.58 12.62 14.41
C THR A 78 -7.63 11.69 13.80
N LEU A 79 -7.93 11.86 12.52
CA LEU A 79 -8.86 11.01 11.78
C LEU A 79 -8.32 9.58 11.66
N MET A 80 -7.04 9.42 11.30
CA MET A 80 -6.42 8.10 11.21
C MET A 80 -6.43 7.37 12.56
N ALA A 81 -6.14 8.06 13.66
CA ALA A 81 -6.16 7.47 15.00
C ALA A 81 -7.58 6.98 15.37
N GLU A 82 -8.61 7.75 15.04
CA GLU A 82 -10.01 7.37 15.29
C GLU A 82 -10.44 6.18 14.43
N VAL A 83 -10.08 6.18 13.14
CA VAL A 83 -10.33 5.07 12.22
C VAL A 83 -9.65 3.79 12.71
N LEU A 84 -8.39 3.86 13.11
CA LEU A 84 -7.66 2.71 13.68
C LEU A 84 -8.30 2.22 14.99
N ALA A 85 -8.75 3.13 15.85
CA ALA A 85 -9.41 2.78 17.11
C ALA A 85 -10.75 2.09 16.91
N SER A 86 -11.44 2.30 15.78
CA SER A 86 -12.68 1.61 15.44
C SER A 86 -12.47 0.11 15.19
N GLY A 87 -11.25 -0.31 14.84
CA GLY A 87 -10.93 -1.69 14.45
C GLY A 87 -11.60 -2.18 13.17
N LEU A 88 -12.27 -1.29 12.43
CA LEU A 88 -12.91 -1.60 11.16
C LEU A 88 -11.87 -1.59 10.02
N PRO A 89 -12.05 -2.44 8.99
CA PRO A 89 -11.27 -2.30 7.77
C PRO A 89 -11.53 -0.93 7.14
N HIS A 90 -10.48 -0.31 6.63
CA HIS A 90 -10.53 1.01 6.01
C HIS A 90 -9.57 1.05 4.83
N ALA A 91 -9.84 1.96 3.90
CA ALA A 91 -8.89 2.36 2.87
C ALA A 91 -7.99 3.48 3.39
N ASP A 92 -7.05 3.95 2.57
CA ASP A 92 -6.12 5.02 2.94
C ASP A 92 -6.67 6.42 2.65
N ALA A 93 -7.58 6.52 1.69
CA ALA A 93 -8.27 7.74 1.33
C ALA A 93 -9.72 7.50 0.90
N LEU A 94 -10.50 8.57 0.87
CA LEU A 94 -11.85 8.61 0.33
C LEU A 94 -11.90 9.65 -0.79
N ARG A 95 -12.28 9.22 -1.99
CA ARG A 95 -12.72 10.12 -3.07
C ARG A 95 -14.17 10.48 -2.82
N VAL A 96 -14.49 11.76 -2.97
CA VAL A 96 -15.80 12.29 -2.67
C VAL A 96 -16.21 13.27 -3.76
N TRP A 97 -17.42 13.14 -4.29
CA TRP A 97 -17.95 14.06 -5.31
C TRP A 97 -19.44 14.27 -5.13
N ARG A 98 -19.94 15.31 -5.79
CA ARG A 98 -21.38 15.57 -5.87
C ARG A 98 -21.99 14.79 -7.01
N GLU A 99 -23.01 14.01 -6.72
CA GLU A 99 -23.87 13.37 -7.70
C GLU A 99 -25.32 13.78 -7.38
N ASP A 100 -25.90 14.62 -8.25
CA ASP A 100 -27.16 15.33 -7.99
C ASP A 100 -27.17 16.08 -6.64
N HIS A 101 -27.98 15.63 -5.68
CA HIS A 101 -28.11 16.20 -4.33
C HIS A 101 -27.43 15.34 -3.25
N ARG A 102 -26.68 14.33 -3.66
CA ARG A 102 -26.02 13.36 -2.80
C ARG A 102 -24.51 13.55 -2.81
N LEU A 103 -23.89 13.09 -1.73
CA LEU A 103 -22.45 13.01 -1.60
C LEU A 103 -22.02 11.57 -1.88
N ALA A 104 -21.52 11.32 -3.08
CA ALA A 104 -20.97 10.02 -3.42
C ALA A 104 -19.58 9.86 -2.80
N VAL A 105 -19.32 8.68 -2.22
CA VAL A 105 -18.07 8.38 -1.50
C VAL A 105 -17.51 7.06 -1.99
N GLU A 106 -16.22 7.06 -2.33
CA GLU A 106 -15.50 5.91 -2.88
C GLU A 106 -14.18 5.68 -2.12
N PRO A 107 -13.90 4.47 -1.62
CA PRO A 107 -12.65 4.18 -0.94
C PRO A 107 -11.48 4.01 -1.92
N LEU A 108 -10.32 4.56 -1.57
CA LEU A 108 -9.07 4.41 -2.32
C LEU A 108 -7.99 3.80 -1.41
N ASP A 109 -7.61 2.53 -1.68
CA ASP A 109 -6.58 1.79 -0.91
C ASP A 109 -5.24 1.92 -1.65
N PHE A 110 -4.25 2.52 -1.01
CA PHE A 110 -2.95 2.79 -1.60
C PHE A 110 -2.07 1.55 -1.45
N LYS A 111 -1.76 0.89 -2.57
CA LYS A 111 -0.91 -0.31 -2.58
C LYS A 111 0.24 -0.18 -3.55
N TRP A 112 1.46 -0.38 -3.06
CA TRP A 112 2.63 -0.51 -3.94
C TRP A 112 2.53 -1.74 -4.85
N SER A 113 2.07 -2.87 -4.29
CA SER A 113 1.91 -4.15 -5.01
C SER A 113 0.49 -4.68 -4.89
N LEU A 114 -0.05 -5.14 -6.00
CA LEU A 114 -1.37 -5.76 -6.08
C LEU A 114 -1.38 -7.28 -5.82
N GLU A 115 -0.21 -7.93 -5.63
CA GLU A 115 -0.13 -9.40 -5.42
C GLU A 115 -1.01 -9.88 -4.24
N THR A 116 -1.23 -9.02 -3.25
CA THR A 116 -2.02 -9.33 -2.04
C THR A 116 -3.29 -8.49 -1.92
N ALA A 117 -3.68 -7.77 -2.99
CA ALA A 117 -4.89 -6.96 -2.99
C ALA A 117 -6.14 -7.84 -2.85
N SER A 118 -7.10 -7.39 -2.06
CA SER A 118 -8.39 -8.07 -1.90
C SER A 118 -9.53 -7.09 -2.09
N ALA A 119 -10.39 -7.31 -3.09
CA ALA A 119 -11.51 -6.41 -3.42
C ALA A 119 -12.40 -6.03 -2.22
N ARG A 120 -12.47 -6.86 -1.18
CA ARG A 120 -13.18 -6.56 0.08
C ARG A 120 -12.65 -5.32 0.81
N GLN A 121 -11.39 -4.95 0.60
CA GLN A 121 -10.79 -3.77 1.22
C GLN A 121 -11.36 -2.47 0.64
N VAL A 122 -11.85 -2.52 -0.60
CA VAL A 122 -12.37 -1.35 -1.32
C VAL A 122 -13.86 -1.50 -1.63
N SER A 123 -14.59 -2.39 -0.95
CA SER A 123 -16.02 -2.57 -1.20
C SER A 123 -16.87 -1.48 -0.55
N SER A 124 -18.01 -1.17 -1.17
CA SER A 124 -19.00 -0.26 -0.59
C SER A 124 -19.50 -0.74 0.78
N GLU A 125 -19.65 -2.06 0.97
CA GLU A 125 -20.06 -2.66 2.25
C GLU A 125 -19.08 -2.32 3.39
N THR A 126 -17.77 -2.37 3.13
CA THR A 126 -16.77 -1.98 4.12
C THR A 126 -16.85 -0.48 4.43
N LEU A 127 -17.04 0.34 3.40
CA LEU A 127 -17.21 1.78 3.55
C LEU A 127 -18.49 2.13 4.35
N GLU A 128 -19.61 1.48 4.05
CA GLU A 128 -20.88 1.63 4.78
C GLU A 128 -20.70 1.38 6.28
N ARG A 129 -19.98 0.32 6.63
CA ARG A 129 -19.68 0.00 8.04
C ARG A 129 -18.83 1.08 8.71
N LEU A 130 -17.85 1.64 8.01
CA LEU A 130 -17.01 2.72 8.51
C LEU A 130 -17.83 4.01 8.72
N LEU A 131 -18.70 4.35 7.77
CA LEU A 131 -19.58 5.52 7.86
C LEU A 131 -20.63 5.37 8.96
N ALA A 132 -21.16 4.16 9.16
CA ALA A 132 -22.11 3.85 10.23
C ALA A 132 -21.50 3.88 11.64
N ALA A 133 -20.17 3.86 11.77
CA ALA A 133 -19.48 3.94 13.05
C ALA A 133 -19.50 5.34 13.68
N GLN A 134 -19.99 6.36 12.96
CA GLN A 134 -20.17 7.73 13.47
C GLN A 134 -18.89 8.32 14.06
N LEU A 135 -17.79 8.18 13.31
CA LEU A 135 -16.48 8.71 13.70
C LEU A 135 -16.51 10.25 13.54
N GLY A 136 -16.34 10.98 14.65
CA GLY A 136 -16.57 12.42 14.69
C GLY A 136 -15.61 13.22 13.78
N SER A 137 -14.35 12.78 13.67
CA SER A 137 -13.39 13.42 12.77
C SER A 137 -13.74 13.16 11.30
N LEU A 138 -14.28 11.99 10.98
CA LEU A 138 -14.71 11.64 9.62
C LEU A 138 -15.94 12.45 9.22
N GLU A 139 -16.92 12.55 10.12
CA GLU A 139 -18.11 13.40 9.91
C GLU A 139 -17.72 14.86 9.69
N THR A 140 -16.77 15.38 10.47
CA THR A 140 -16.24 16.74 10.32
C THR A 140 -15.58 16.93 8.95
N ALA A 141 -14.76 15.98 8.51
CA ALA A 141 -14.11 16.03 7.20
C ALA A 141 -15.14 16.01 6.07
N LEU A 142 -16.14 15.12 6.13
CA LEU A 142 -17.20 15.03 5.13
C LEU A 142 -18.11 16.27 5.13
N ALA A 143 -18.36 16.89 6.28
CA ALA A 143 -19.10 18.15 6.35
C ALA A 143 -18.35 19.29 5.64
N GLY A 144 -17.03 19.40 5.82
CA GLY A 144 -16.20 20.35 5.08
C GLY A 144 -16.23 20.13 3.58
N VAL A 145 -16.24 18.86 3.15
CA VAL A 145 -16.38 18.50 1.73
C VAL A 145 -17.77 18.87 1.19
N ARG A 146 -18.86 18.57 1.90
CA ARG A 146 -20.22 18.98 1.50
C ARG A 146 -20.32 20.48 1.27
N ALA A 147 -19.80 21.27 2.21
CA ALA A 147 -19.79 22.73 2.10
C ALA A 147 -19.02 23.20 0.85
N THR A 148 -17.87 22.58 0.56
CA THR A 148 -17.05 22.88 -0.63
C THR A 148 -17.80 22.57 -1.92
N LEU A 149 -18.58 21.48 -1.93
CA LEU A 149 -19.36 21.04 -3.09
C LEU A 149 -20.74 21.73 -3.20
N GLY A 150 -21.06 22.67 -2.31
CA GLY A 150 -22.35 23.35 -2.29
C GLY A 150 -23.53 22.41 -1.98
N LEU A 151 -23.30 21.37 -1.19
CA LEU A 151 -24.31 20.43 -0.73
C LEU A 151 -24.84 20.82 0.65
N GLU A 152 -26.10 20.47 0.90
CA GLU A 152 -26.72 20.63 2.21
C GLU A 152 -26.03 19.73 3.24
N ALA A 153 -26.00 20.15 4.50
CA ALA A 153 -25.40 19.34 5.57
C ALA A 153 -26.09 17.98 5.75
N SER A 154 -27.39 17.92 5.42
CA SER A 154 -28.23 16.72 5.45
C SER A 154 -28.19 15.88 4.17
N SER A 155 -27.40 16.27 3.16
CA SER A 155 -27.27 15.49 1.93
C SER A 155 -26.84 14.05 2.23
N GLU A 156 -27.62 13.11 1.69
CA GLU A 156 -27.42 11.68 1.84
C GLU A 156 -26.03 11.27 1.33
N LEU A 157 -25.39 10.33 2.04
CA LEU A 157 -24.15 9.69 1.60
C LEU A 157 -24.50 8.53 0.68
N GLU A 158 -23.79 8.41 -0.44
CA GLU A 158 -23.94 7.29 -1.38
C GLU A 158 -22.59 6.54 -1.49
N PRO A 159 -22.38 5.48 -0.68
CA PRO A 159 -21.18 4.66 -0.76
C PRO A 159 -21.09 3.92 -2.09
N ARG A 160 -19.90 3.89 -2.68
CA ARG A 160 -19.57 3.18 -3.92
C ARG A 160 -18.44 2.18 -3.68
N ASP A 161 -18.38 1.16 -4.53
CA ASP A 161 -17.18 0.35 -4.65
C ASP A 161 -16.02 1.22 -5.13
N GLY A 162 -14.85 0.96 -4.57
CA GLY A 162 -13.66 1.74 -4.77
C GLY A 162 -12.56 1.02 -5.51
N ARG A 163 -11.36 1.58 -5.40
CA ARG A 163 -10.21 1.20 -6.22
C ARG A 163 -8.93 1.09 -5.42
N PHE A 164 -8.07 0.17 -5.83
CA PHE A 164 -6.66 0.21 -5.46
C PHE A 164 -5.96 1.31 -6.23
N VAL A 165 -5.13 2.09 -5.55
CA VAL A 165 -4.25 3.07 -6.18
C VAL A 165 -2.83 2.54 -6.10
N ALA A 166 -2.27 2.21 -7.24
CA ALA A 166 -0.98 1.53 -7.34
C ALA A 166 -0.08 2.18 -8.39
N PRO A 167 1.26 2.06 -8.26
CA PRO A 167 2.17 2.57 -9.28
C PRO A 167 2.06 1.75 -10.56
N MET A 168 2.31 2.39 -11.71
CA MET A 168 2.59 1.74 -12.98
C MET A 168 3.89 0.93 -12.86
N HIS A 169 3.75 -0.30 -12.40
CA HIS A 169 4.83 -1.24 -12.14
C HIS A 169 4.58 -2.53 -12.92
N PRO A 170 5.60 -3.16 -13.56
CA PRO A 170 5.42 -4.40 -14.31
C PRO A 170 4.71 -5.51 -13.53
N ALA A 171 5.01 -5.66 -12.24
CA ALA A 171 4.33 -6.62 -11.36
C ALA A 171 2.84 -6.31 -11.16
N ASN A 172 2.44 -5.04 -11.08
CA ASN A 172 1.03 -4.66 -10.97
C ASN A 172 0.29 -4.91 -12.29
N HIS A 173 0.94 -4.64 -13.43
CA HIS A 173 0.40 -5.04 -14.73
C HIS A 173 0.22 -6.55 -14.84
N ALA A 174 1.20 -7.34 -14.36
CA ALA A 174 1.08 -8.80 -14.35
C ALA A 174 -0.07 -9.28 -13.44
N ALA A 175 -0.26 -8.65 -12.27
CA ALA A 175 -1.39 -8.93 -11.39
C ALA A 175 -2.73 -8.65 -12.07
N LEU A 176 -2.87 -7.51 -12.77
CA LEU A 176 -4.08 -7.16 -13.51
C LEU A 176 -4.30 -8.04 -14.75
N LEU A 177 -3.26 -8.59 -15.36
CA LEU A 177 -3.43 -9.60 -16.40
C LEU A 177 -4.02 -10.91 -15.84
N ALA A 178 -3.70 -11.25 -14.58
CA ALA A 178 -4.25 -12.40 -13.90
C ALA A 178 -5.67 -12.16 -13.35
N GLU A 179 -5.97 -10.93 -12.91
CA GLU A 179 -7.28 -10.51 -12.40
C GLU A 179 -7.72 -9.18 -13.05
N PRO A 180 -8.24 -9.21 -14.29
CA PRO A 180 -8.54 -7.99 -15.06
C PRO A 180 -9.66 -7.12 -14.46
N GLU A 181 -10.52 -7.70 -13.63
CA GLU A 181 -11.64 -7.01 -13.00
C GLU A 181 -11.27 -6.33 -11.68
N LEU A 182 -10.01 -6.49 -11.21
CA LEU A 182 -9.56 -5.86 -9.97
C LEU A 182 -9.61 -4.32 -10.12
N PRO A 183 -10.47 -3.62 -9.36
CA PRO A 183 -10.71 -2.20 -9.56
C PRO A 183 -9.45 -1.41 -9.18
N THR A 184 -8.77 -0.85 -10.18
CA THR A 184 -7.42 -0.30 -9.99
C THR A 184 -7.22 0.99 -10.77
N LEU A 185 -6.58 1.96 -10.12
CA LEU A 185 -6.02 3.16 -10.72
C LEU A 185 -4.50 3.04 -10.71
N LEU A 186 -3.90 2.83 -11.90
CA LEU A 186 -2.45 2.85 -12.05
C LEU A 186 -1.94 4.27 -12.27
N LEU A 187 -0.98 4.70 -11.46
CA LEU A 187 -0.41 6.03 -11.49
C LEU A 187 1.07 5.98 -11.91
N PRO A 188 1.53 6.90 -12.77
CA PRO A 188 2.95 6.99 -13.10
C PRO A 188 3.72 7.45 -11.87
N VAL A 189 4.94 6.92 -11.72
CA VAL A 189 5.88 7.31 -10.67
C VAL A 189 7.24 7.49 -11.33
N GLU A 190 7.91 8.60 -11.04
CA GLU A 190 9.32 8.75 -11.39
C GLU A 190 10.15 7.92 -10.38
N PRO A 191 10.84 6.85 -10.80
CA PRO A 191 11.45 5.91 -9.86
C PRO A 191 12.57 6.51 -9.00
N HIS A 192 13.40 7.41 -9.55
CA HIS A 192 14.49 8.01 -8.78
C HIS A 192 13.97 8.91 -7.65
N GLU A 193 13.06 9.83 -7.95
CA GLU A 193 12.37 10.70 -7.01
C GLU A 193 11.62 9.89 -5.94
N PHE A 194 11.13 8.70 -6.29
CA PHE A 194 10.51 7.79 -5.34
C PHE A 194 11.52 7.15 -4.38
N PHE A 195 12.56 6.50 -4.90
CA PHE A 195 13.46 5.65 -4.11
C PHE A 195 14.65 6.40 -3.49
N GLN A 196 15.13 7.48 -4.11
CA GLN A 196 16.27 8.26 -3.64
C GLN A 196 16.17 8.77 -2.19
N PRO A 197 15.01 9.28 -1.71
CA PRO A 197 14.90 9.75 -0.34
C PRO A 197 14.84 8.62 0.70
N LEU A 198 14.69 7.36 0.29
CA LEU A 198 14.47 6.25 1.20
C LEU A 198 15.77 5.79 1.91
N PRO A 199 15.68 5.34 3.17
CA PRO A 199 16.80 4.70 3.86
C PRO A 199 17.32 3.49 3.07
N GLY A 200 18.64 3.30 2.98
CA GLY A 200 19.23 2.26 2.13
C GLY A 200 19.65 2.72 0.74
N TRP A 201 19.28 3.91 0.27
CA TRP A 201 19.62 4.36 -1.09
C TRP A 201 21.13 4.48 -1.34
N ALA A 202 21.89 4.97 -0.35
CA ALA A 202 23.35 5.06 -0.47
C ALA A 202 24.00 3.67 -0.62
N ALA A 203 23.51 2.68 0.15
CA ALA A 203 23.94 1.29 0.02
C ALA A 203 23.49 0.68 -1.32
N ALA A 204 22.28 1.01 -1.81
CA ALA A 204 21.79 0.58 -3.11
C ALA A 204 22.71 1.02 -4.24
N ARG A 205 23.17 2.28 -4.23
CA ARG A 205 24.18 2.77 -5.19
C ARG A 205 25.50 2.00 -5.09
N ALA A 206 25.95 1.68 -3.88
CA ALA A 206 27.18 0.90 -3.69
C ALA A 206 27.03 -0.53 -4.25
N VAL A 207 25.89 -1.19 -3.99
CA VAL A 207 25.57 -2.52 -4.54
C VAL A 207 25.50 -2.49 -6.06
N ALA A 208 24.82 -1.51 -6.65
CA ALA A 208 24.75 -1.36 -8.11
C ALA A 208 26.16 -1.24 -8.72
N ARG A 209 27.03 -0.41 -8.14
CA ARG A 209 28.42 -0.24 -8.60
C ARG A 209 29.22 -1.54 -8.53
N LEU A 210 29.05 -2.34 -7.47
CA LEU A 210 29.70 -3.65 -7.35
C LEU A 210 29.27 -4.63 -8.45
N GLU A 211 28.03 -4.51 -8.94
CA GLU A 211 27.54 -5.28 -10.08
C GLU A 211 27.86 -4.63 -11.44
N SER A 212 28.68 -3.58 -11.47
CA SER A 212 28.97 -2.77 -12.67
C SER A 212 27.72 -2.16 -13.32
N ALA A 213 26.66 -1.97 -12.54
CA ALA A 213 25.47 -1.23 -12.92
C ALA A 213 25.59 0.23 -12.48
N ASP A 214 25.00 1.13 -13.27
CA ASP A 214 24.90 2.54 -12.94
C ASP A 214 23.45 2.85 -12.56
N LEU A 215 23.18 2.91 -11.25
CA LEU A 215 21.83 3.12 -10.72
C LEU A 215 21.20 4.39 -11.28
N ASP A 216 21.98 5.47 -11.39
CA ASP A 216 21.52 6.79 -11.85
C ASP A 216 21.11 6.80 -13.33
N ARG A 217 21.54 5.78 -14.10
CA ARG A 217 21.17 5.60 -15.52
C ARG A 217 20.05 4.59 -15.76
N LEU A 218 19.63 3.87 -14.72
CA LEU A 218 18.46 3.00 -14.82
C LEU A 218 17.21 3.87 -14.89
N SER A 219 16.26 3.45 -15.72
CA SER A 219 14.95 4.10 -15.87
C SER A 219 13.78 3.18 -15.50
N SER A 220 14.03 1.87 -15.39
CA SER A 220 13.00 0.90 -15.01
C SER A 220 12.80 0.92 -13.50
N ILE A 221 11.54 1.10 -13.09
CA ILE A 221 11.11 1.00 -11.70
C ILE A 221 11.49 -0.34 -11.05
N GLU A 222 11.39 -1.45 -11.79
CA GLU A 222 11.75 -2.78 -11.29
C GLU A 222 13.26 -2.90 -11.01
N ALA A 223 14.08 -2.34 -11.90
CA ALA A 223 15.54 -2.39 -11.77
C ALA A 223 16.01 -1.52 -10.60
N ILE A 224 15.42 -0.33 -10.44
CA ILE A 224 15.72 0.57 -9.32
C ILE A 224 15.24 -0.03 -8.00
N GLU A 225 14.01 -0.55 -7.94
CA GLU A 225 13.45 -1.21 -6.76
C GLU A 225 14.33 -2.39 -6.32
N ARG A 226 14.81 -3.21 -7.27
CA ARG A 226 15.74 -4.31 -6.98
C ARG A 226 16.96 -3.83 -6.23
N TYR A 227 17.66 -2.80 -6.73
CA TYR A 227 18.85 -2.28 -6.09
C TYR A 227 18.54 -1.61 -4.76
N TYR A 228 17.43 -0.86 -4.69
CA TYR A 228 16.96 -0.28 -3.44
C TYR A 228 16.76 -1.37 -2.36
N ARG A 229 16.02 -2.43 -2.66
CA ARG A 229 15.78 -3.55 -1.74
C ARG A 229 17.08 -4.21 -1.30
N LEU A 230 18.01 -4.48 -2.22
CA LEU A 230 19.32 -5.02 -1.85
C LEU A 230 20.10 -4.07 -0.94
N GLY A 231 20.11 -2.78 -1.24
CA GLY A 231 20.77 -1.75 -0.43
C GLY A 231 20.20 -1.67 0.99
N ALA A 232 18.89 -1.53 1.12
CA ALA A 232 18.19 -1.52 2.40
C ALA A 232 18.45 -2.80 3.20
N GLY A 233 18.42 -3.98 2.53
CA GLY A 233 18.70 -5.26 3.17
C GLY A 233 20.13 -5.37 3.71
N VAL A 234 21.13 -4.93 2.94
CA VAL A 234 22.53 -4.89 3.38
C VAL A 234 22.71 -3.95 4.58
N GLU A 235 22.17 -2.74 4.51
CA GLU A 235 22.25 -1.77 5.61
C GLU A 235 21.57 -2.28 6.89
N GLY A 236 20.38 -2.86 6.75
CA GLY A 236 19.65 -3.47 7.86
C GLY A 236 20.37 -4.67 8.48
N ALA A 237 21.06 -5.48 7.67
CA ALA A 237 21.87 -6.60 8.16
C ALA A 237 23.11 -6.10 8.93
N LEU A 238 23.82 -5.10 8.40
CA LEU A 238 25.02 -4.54 9.02
C LEU A 238 24.72 -3.77 10.31
N SER A 239 23.59 -3.08 10.38
CA SER A 239 23.19 -2.31 11.58
C SER A 239 22.83 -3.18 12.79
N ARG A 240 22.72 -4.51 12.60
CA ARG A 240 22.41 -5.49 13.66
C ARG A 240 23.64 -6.24 14.16
N LEU A 241 24.82 -5.99 13.58
CA LEU A 241 26.11 -6.54 14.01
C LEU A 241 26.72 -5.68 15.12
#